data_AF-A0A9N9ERP6-F1
#
_entry.id   AF-A0A9N9ERP6-F1
#
_cell.length_a   1.000
_cell.length_b   1.000
_cell.length_c   1.000
_cell.angle_alpha   90.00
_cell.angle_beta   90.00
_cell.angle_gamma   90.00
#
_symmetry.space_group_name_H-M   'P 1'
#
loop_
_entity.id
_entity.type
_entity.pdbx_description
1 polymer ?
#
loop_
_entity_poly.entity_id
_entity_poly.type
_entity_poly.pdbx_seq_one_letter_code
_entity_poly.pdbx_strand_id
1 'polypeptide(L)'
;TLTAHFEQLSMPIVCANINTTLNPLLGAYIKPYHIFEEYNLAVIGYITNVTDDVSNTGSTISFIDPIPIVQHYVDEIHSLGINRILTLSHNGYKPDKELAAKTRGIAVHIGGHSHSFLSNDITSKDYSLIEGPYPTIVKNAGGEDTLIVQAFWSGKYIGRLDVSFNEAGKIVAYSGAPILIDQSIPQDLVLVNLVSQWRSPFDKYTNIIIGNALDAFDHSKCQIEECTIGNLIADSLLWYCQQNISGKLNYTKANDTTKFDITKINAAFINAGEIRAGLLEGPITKANILTIIPFKSSLVILPLTGKNISDLLETAVGRSRNIISGKEVNGFIQVSGIRFKYDSNKPIFERLIEIKVWSWDTRIFESIVNDRIYDIATIDFVASGGDG
;
A
#
# COMPACT_ATOMS: atom_id res chain seq x y z
N THR A 1 -20.39 -9.47 -4.06
CA THR A 1 -19.59 -8.91 -5.17
C THR A 1 -19.39 -7.42 -4.90
N LEU A 2 -18.48 -6.75 -5.61
CA LEU A 2 -18.29 -5.30 -5.45
C LEU A 2 -19.59 -4.52 -5.74
N THR A 3 -20.33 -4.91 -6.78
CA THR A 3 -21.66 -4.37 -7.10
C THR A 3 -22.64 -4.48 -5.93
N ALA A 4 -22.75 -5.66 -5.29
CA ALA A 4 -23.64 -5.85 -4.15
C ALA A 4 -23.23 -5.01 -2.93
N HIS A 5 -21.95 -4.69 -2.79
CA HIS A 5 -21.50 -3.74 -1.77
C HIS A 5 -21.92 -2.32 -2.13
N PHE A 6 -21.72 -1.91 -3.38
CA PHE A 6 -22.08 -0.57 -3.87
C PHE A 6 -23.59 -0.29 -3.81
N GLU A 7 -24.43 -1.32 -4.02
CA GLU A 7 -25.88 -1.22 -3.85
C GLU A 7 -26.34 -0.88 -2.42
N GLN A 8 -25.51 -1.18 -1.42
CA GLN A 8 -25.84 -0.94 -0.01
C GLN A 8 -25.39 0.45 0.46
N LEU A 9 -24.64 1.19 -0.36
CA LEU A 9 -24.11 2.50 0.01
C LEU A 9 -25.17 3.59 -0.22
N SER A 10 -25.35 4.45 0.76
CA SER A 10 -26.22 5.64 0.67
C SER A 10 -25.46 6.90 0.20
N MET A 11 -24.20 6.74 -0.22
CA MET A 11 -23.30 7.82 -0.61
C MET A 11 -22.82 7.65 -2.05
N PRO A 12 -22.49 8.75 -2.76
CA PRO A 12 -21.99 8.66 -4.12
C PRO A 12 -20.61 8.00 -4.16
N ILE A 13 -20.38 7.18 -5.17
CA ILE A 13 -19.08 6.56 -5.46
C ILE A 13 -18.47 7.29 -6.64
N VAL A 14 -17.33 7.94 -6.40
CA VAL A 14 -16.66 8.77 -7.40
C VAL A 14 -15.30 8.19 -7.81
N CYS A 15 -15.07 8.01 -9.11
CA CYS A 15 -13.79 7.67 -9.71
C CYS A 15 -13.82 8.00 -11.22
N ALA A 16 -13.08 9.02 -11.63
CA ALA A 16 -13.04 9.54 -12.99
C ALA A 16 -12.15 8.72 -13.92
N ASN A 17 -11.09 8.11 -13.39
CA ASN A 17 -10.06 7.45 -14.19
C ASN A 17 -10.18 5.93 -14.24
N ILE A 18 -11.33 5.38 -13.83
CA ILE A 18 -11.65 3.96 -14.04
C ILE A 18 -12.39 3.80 -15.37
N ASN A 19 -11.88 2.92 -16.22
CA ASN A 19 -12.54 2.51 -17.45
C ASN A 19 -13.39 1.27 -17.16
N THR A 20 -14.71 1.41 -17.26
CA THR A 20 -15.68 0.33 -17.09
C THR A 20 -16.40 -0.05 -18.38
N THR A 21 -15.86 0.27 -19.56
CA THR A 21 -16.51 -0.05 -20.84
C THR A 21 -16.80 -1.54 -21.00
N LEU A 22 -15.90 -2.40 -20.49
CA LEU A 22 -16.08 -3.86 -20.50
C LEU A 22 -16.87 -4.39 -19.28
N ASN A 23 -17.29 -3.51 -18.37
CA ASN A 23 -18.09 -3.84 -17.19
C ASN A 23 -19.15 -2.76 -16.90
N PRO A 24 -20.17 -2.61 -17.76
CA PRO A 24 -21.18 -1.57 -17.62
C PRO A 24 -22.04 -1.71 -16.36
N LEU A 25 -22.19 -2.94 -15.84
CA LEU A 25 -22.90 -3.19 -14.58
C LEU A 25 -22.20 -2.54 -13.39
N LEU A 26 -20.85 -2.63 -13.33
CA LEU A 26 -20.08 -1.90 -12.33
C LEU A 26 -20.09 -0.39 -12.60
N GLY A 27 -19.94 0.01 -13.86
CA GLY A 27 -19.94 1.41 -14.28
C GLY A 27 -21.20 2.19 -13.89
N ALA A 28 -22.35 1.52 -13.76
CA ALA A 28 -23.60 2.15 -13.34
C ALA A 28 -23.55 2.76 -11.91
N TYR A 29 -22.64 2.29 -11.06
CA TYR A 29 -22.51 2.77 -9.67
C TYR A 29 -21.42 3.83 -9.51
N ILE A 30 -20.48 3.92 -10.45
CA ILE A 30 -19.31 4.78 -10.35
C ILE A 30 -19.53 5.99 -11.24
N LYS A 31 -19.50 7.18 -10.63
CA LYS A 31 -19.55 8.45 -11.35
C LYS A 31 -18.15 9.06 -11.39
N PRO A 32 -17.81 9.89 -12.38
CA PRO A 32 -16.54 10.60 -12.34
C PRO A 32 -16.50 11.64 -11.21
N TYR A 33 -17.63 12.28 -10.94
CA TYR A 33 -17.79 13.30 -9.92
C TYR A 33 -19.22 13.31 -9.36
N HIS A 34 -19.39 14.05 -8.26
CA HIS A 34 -20.69 14.38 -7.68
C HIS A 34 -20.77 15.88 -7.40
N ILE A 35 -21.92 16.50 -7.72
CA ILE A 35 -22.21 17.90 -7.42
C ILE A 35 -23.09 17.97 -6.17
N PHE A 36 -22.65 18.73 -5.19
CA PHE A 36 -23.43 19.15 -4.03
C PHE A 36 -23.98 20.56 -4.30
N GLU A 37 -25.18 20.61 -4.87
CA GLU A 37 -25.83 21.84 -5.35
C GLU A 37 -25.99 22.88 -4.23
N GLU A 38 -26.32 22.42 -3.01
CA GLU A 38 -26.49 23.27 -1.84
C GLU A 38 -25.22 24.04 -1.45
N TYR A 39 -24.05 23.59 -1.92
CA TYR A 39 -22.75 24.21 -1.65
C TYR A 39 -22.12 24.85 -2.90
N ASN A 40 -22.76 24.73 -4.07
CA ASN A 40 -22.18 25.07 -5.37
C ASN A 40 -20.78 24.46 -5.52
N LEU A 41 -20.67 23.15 -5.22
CA LEU A 41 -19.40 22.45 -5.08
C LEU A 41 -19.45 21.07 -5.74
N ALA A 42 -18.37 20.69 -6.42
CA ALA A 42 -18.21 19.35 -6.97
C ALA A 42 -17.02 18.61 -6.35
N VAL A 43 -17.14 17.29 -6.25
CA VAL A 43 -16.06 16.39 -5.85
C VAL A 43 -15.77 15.42 -6.98
N ILE A 44 -14.57 15.50 -7.55
CA ILE A 44 -14.06 14.56 -8.56
C ILE A 44 -13.29 13.46 -7.85
N GLY A 45 -13.67 12.20 -8.06
CA GLY A 45 -12.95 11.06 -7.50
C GLY A 45 -11.87 10.57 -8.46
N TYR A 46 -10.75 10.04 -7.97
CA TYR A 46 -9.81 9.28 -8.82
C TYR A 46 -8.85 8.40 -8.00
N ILE A 47 -8.19 7.44 -8.64
CA ILE A 47 -7.28 6.47 -7.99
C ILE A 47 -5.96 6.33 -8.78
N THR A 48 -4.94 5.73 -8.16
CA THR A 48 -3.71 5.36 -8.88
C THR A 48 -3.97 4.50 -10.11
N ASN A 49 -3.29 4.80 -11.21
CA ASN A 49 -3.40 4.07 -12.47
C ASN A 49 -2.69 2.71 -12.45
N VAL A 50 -1.96 2.38 -11.37
CA VAL A 50 -1.31 1.08 -11.16
C VAL A 50 -2.08 0.18 -10.19
N THR A 51 -3.39 0.40 -10.02
CA THR A 51 -4.23 -0.42 -9.13
C THR A 51 -4.20 -1.90 -9.53
N ASP A 52 -4.03 -2.22 -10.81
CA ASP A 52 -3.88 -3.59 -11.32
C ASP A 52 -2.62 -4.29 -10.79
N ASP A 53 -1.61 -3.55 -10.35
CA ASP A 53 -0.35 -4.10 -9.83
C ASP A 53 -0.40 -4.38 -8.31
N VAL A 54 -1.37 -3.79 -7.60
CA VAL A 54 -1.48 -3.83 -6.12
C VAL A 54 -2.81 -4.41 -5.63
N SER A 55 -3.68 -4.84 -6.54
CA SER A 55 -4.99 -5.43 -6.22
C SER A 55 -5.44 -6.43 -7.28
N ASN A 56 -6.56 -7.11 -7.02
CA ASN A 56 -7.20 -7.98 -8.00
C ASN A 56 -8.40 -7.27 -8.65
N THR A 57 -8.15 -6.69 -9.81
CA THR A 57 -9.11 -5.86 -10.57
C THR A 57 -9.82 -6.65 -11.66
N GLY A 58 -9.32 -7.84 -12.02
CA GLY A 58 -9.82 -8.64 -13.14
C GLY A 58 -9.52 -8.01 -14.50
N SER A 59 -10.05 -8.60 -15.58
CA SER A 59 -9.76 -8.17 -16.96
C SER A 59 -10.78 -7.20 -17.56
N THR A 60 -11.79 -6.79 -16.78
CA THR A 60 -12.95 -6.03 -17.29
C THR A 60 -12.94 -4.56 -16.92
N ILE A 61 -11.95 -4.12 -16.15
CA ILE A 61 -11.70 -2.72 -15.81
C ILE A 61 -10.23 -2.41 -16.04
N SER A 62 -9.92 -1.13 -16.23
CA SER A 62 -8.55 -0.63 -16.28
C SER A 62 -8.51 0.79 -15.74
N PHE A 63 -7.33 1.27 -15.36
CA PHE A 63 -7.15 2.60 -14.81
C PHE A 63 -6.27 3.45 -15.73
N ILE A 64 -6.79 4.61 -16.14
CA ILE A 64 -6.07 5.54 -17.02
C ILE A 64 -5.34 6.61 -16.20
N ASP A 65 -4.41 7.34 -16.83
CA ASP A 65 -3.74 8.49 -16.23
C ASP A 65 -4.80 9.47 -15.69
N PRO A 66 -4.79 9.80 -14.37
CA PRO A 66 -5.79 10.68 -13.79
C PRO A 66 -5.65 12.13 -14.27
N ILE A 67 -4.49 12.61 -14.71
CA ILE A 67 -4.28 14.04 -14.98
C ILE A 67 -5.18 14.56 -16.12
N PRO A 68 -5.19 13.95 -17.32
CA PRO A 68 -6.00 14.45 -18.43
C PRO A 68 -7.50 14.34 -18.15
N ILE A 69 -7.92 13.23 -17.54
CA ILE A 69 -9.35 12.97 -17.30
C ILE A 69 -9.91 13.81 -16.16
N VAL A 70 -9.14 14.08 -15.11
CA VAL A 70 -9.55 15.01 -14.05
C VAL A 70 -9.67 16.43 -14.61
N GLN A 71 -8.74 16.89 -15.44
CA GLN A 71 -8.86 18.22 -16.07
C GLN A 71 -10.10 18.31 -16.97
N HIS A 72 -10.41 17.26 -17.74
CA HIS A 72 -11.62 17.22 -18.56
C HIS A 72 -12.88 17.45 -17.71
N TYR A 73 -13.00 16.76 -16.57
CA TYR A 73 -14.15 16.94 -15.69
C TYR A 73 -14.15 18.28 -14.95
N VAL A 74 -12.99 18.86 -14.65
CA VAL A 74 -12.92 20.25 -14.16
C VAL A 74 -13.56 21.19 -15.18
N ASP A 75 -13.20 21.07 -16.46
CA ASP A 75 -13.72 21.95 -17.51
C ASP A 75 -15.22 21.75 -17.73
N GLU A 76 -15.69 20.50 -17.68
CA GLU A 76 -17.12 20.17 -17.74
C GLU A 76 -17.89 20.80 -16.57
N ILE A 77 -17.41 20.64 -15.33
CA ILE A 77 -18.06 21.17 -14.12
C ILE A 77 -18.12 22.70 -14.13
N HIS A 78 -17.05 23.37 -14.57
CA HIS A 78 -17.08 24.82 -14.76
C HIS A 78 -18.10 25.26 -15.80
N SER A 79 -18.29 24.49 -16.89
CA SER A 79 -19.29 24.80 -17.92
C SER A 79 -20.73 24.73 -17.38
N LEU A 80 -20.94 24.00 -16.27
CA LEU A 80 -22.20 23.94 -15.53
C LEU A 80 -22.38 25.11 -14.55
N GLY A 81 -21.40 26.00 -14.42
CA GLY A 81 -21.43 27.16 -13.51
C GLY A 81 -20.94 26.86 -12.08
N ILE A 82 -20.42 25.66 -11.83
CA ILE A 82 -19.88 25.26 -10.53
C ILE A 82 -18.41 25.66 -10.44
N ASN A 83 -18.08 26.60 -9.55
CA ASN A 83 -16.73 27.18 -9.44
C ASN A 83 -15.90 26.64 -8.27
N ARG A 84 -16.46 25.75 -7.44
CA ARG A 84 -15.75 25.13 -6.31
C ARG A 84 -15.55 23.65 -6.59
N ILE A 85 -14.32 23.26 -6.87
CA ILE A 85 -14.00 21.87 -7.22
C ILE A 85 -12.99 21.33 -6.22
N LEU A 86 -13.35 20.20 -5.61
CA LEU A 86 -12.46 19.38 -4.81
C LEU A 86 -12.14 18.09 -5.55
N THR A 87 -11.00 17.50 -5.25
CA THR A 87 -10.68 16.12 -5.63
C THR A 87 -10.63 15.23 -4.39
N LEU A 88 -11.14 14.01 -4.52
CA LEU A 88 -11.01 12.94 -3.54
C LEU A 88 -10.24 11.79 -4.17
N SER A 89 -9.10 11.42 -3.61
CA SER A 89 -8.14 10.56 -4.31
C SER A 89 -7.54 9.45 -3.48
N HIS A 90 -7.12 8.41 -4.18
CA HIS A 90 -6.30 7.33 -3.65
C HIS A 90 -5.10 7.07 -4.58
N ASN A 91 -4.27 8.11 -4.76
CA ASN A 91 -3.16 8.11 -5.72
C ASN A 91 -1.77 8.27 -5.08
N GLY A 92 -1.69 8.90 -3.90
CA GLY A 92 -0.45 9.09 -3.15
C GLY A 92 0.01 10.53 -3.17
N TYR A 93 0.66 10.98 -2.09
CA TYR A 93 0.98 12.38 -1.86
C TYR A 93 1.85 13.03 -2.95
N LYS A 94 2.85 12.32 -3.48
CA LYS A 94 3.70 12.82 -4.57
C LYS A 94 2.91 12.92 -5.90
N PRO A 95 2.24 11.85 -6.39
CA PRO A 95 1.35 11.95 -7.54
C PRO A 95 0.23 13.00 -7.40
N ASP A 96 -0.33 13.17 -6.20
CA ASP A 96 -1.35 14.20 -5.90
C ASP A 96 -0.78 15.62 -6.12
N LYS A 97 0.45 15.88 -5.68
CA LYS A 97 1.15 17.16 -5.95
C LYS A 97 1.40 17.38 -7.44
N GLU A 98 1.76 16.33 -8.17
CA GLU A 98 1.97 16.40 -9.61
C GLU A 98 0.68 16.70 -10.37
N LEU A 99 -0.43 16.04 -10.01
CA LEU A 99 -1.73 16.30 -10.59
C LEU A 99 -2.16 17.74 -10.31
N ALA A 100 -2.11 18.17 -9.05
CA ALA A 100 -2.45 19.55 -8.68
C ALA A 100 -1.64 20.59 -9.48
N ALA A 101 -0.34 20.36 -9.67
CA ALA A 101 0.54 21.24 -10.44
C ALA A 101 0.21 21.28 -11.95
N LYS A 102 -0.29 20.17 -12.51
CA LYS A 102 -0.57 20.02 -13.95
C LYS A 102 -2.01 20.34 -14.36
N THR A 103 -2.94 20.39 -13.41
CA THR A 103 -4.33 20.79 -13.63
C THR A 103 -4.58 22.27 -13.30
N ARG A 104 -5.81 22.75 -13.52
CA ARG A 104 -6.32 24.08 -13.14
C ARG A 104 -7.64 23.90 -12.39
N GLY A 105 -8.15 24.92 -11.71
CA GLY A 105 -9.53 24.94 -11.18
C GLY A 105 -9.81 24.10 -9.93
N ILE A 106 -8.87 23.25 -9.50
CA ILE A 106 -9.00 22.45 -8.28
C ILE A 106 -8.60 23.30 -7.07
N ALA A 107 -9.52 23.47 -6.13
CA ALA A 107 -9.28 24.23 -4.91
C ALA A 107 -8.59 23.38 -3.82
N VAL A 108 -9.11 22.17 -3.57
CA VAL A 108 -8.60 21.29 -2.52
C VAL A 108 -8.49 19.86 -3.04
N HIS A 109 -7.40 19.22 -2.65
CA HIS A 109 -7.07 17.85 -2.91
C HIS A 109 -7.07 17.04 -1.63
N ILE A 110 -7.99 16.09 -1.52
CA ILE A 110 -8.12 15.20 -0.37
C ILE A 110 -7.52 13.85 -0.78
N GLY A 111 -6.31 13.57 -0.28
CA GLY A 111 -5.49 12.44 -0.70
C GLY A 111 -5.55 11.21 0.20
N GLY A 112 -4.94 10.13 -0.29
CA GLY A 112 -4.73 8.87 0.41
C GLY A 112 -3.61 8.03 -0.22
N HIS A 113 -3.66 6.70 -0.05
CA HIS A 113 -2.72 5.71 -0.60
C HIS A 113 -1.31 5.70 0.04
N SER A 114 -0.59 6.82 0.06
CA SER A 114 0.80 6.88 0.56
C SER A 114 0.95 6.92 2.07
N HIS A 115 -0.17 6.97 2.81
CA HIS A 115 -0.21 7.12 4.27
C HIS A 115 0.50 8.37 4.80
N SER A 116 0.57 9.45 4.02
CA SER A 116 1.41 10.58 4.38
C SER A 116 0.86 11.36 5.57
N PHE A 117 1.71 11.60 6.56
CA PHE A 117 1.38 12.46 7.69
C PHE A 117 1.74 13.90 7.35
N LEU A 118 0.72 14.73 7.15
CA LEU A 118 0.90 16.16 6.94
C LEU A 118 0.55 16.90 8.22
N SER A 119 1.47 17.72 8.74
CA SER A 119 1.24 18.50 9.96
C SER A 119 2.21 19.68 10.02
N ASN A 120 1.78 20.76 10.68
CA ASN A 120 2.67 21.88 11.05
C ASN A 120 3.14 21.79 12.51
N ASP A 121 2.64 20.80 13.27
CA ASP A 121 2.93 20.62 14.69
C ASP A 121 4.19 19.77 14.91
N ILE A 122 5.32 20.46 15.11
CA ILE A 122 6.61 19.84 15.45
C ILE A 122 6.71 19.34 16.90
N THR A 123 5.68 19.56 17.72
CA THR A 123 5.62 19.06 19.11
C THR A 123 4.91 17.72 19.22
N SER A 124 4.26 17.27 18.14
CA SER A 124 3.63 15.95 18.04
C SER A 124 4.63 14.83 18.36
N LYS A 125 4.18 13.77 19.03
CA LYS A 125 4.98 12.54 19.23
C LYS A 125 5.39 11.88 17.91
N ASP A 126 4.65 12.17 16.85
CA ASP A 126 4.87 11.66 15.50
C ASP A 126 5.59 12.67 14.59
N TYR A 127 6.25 13.70 15.14
CA TYR A 127 6.89 14.76 14.33
C TYR A 127 7.91 14.22 13.33
N SER A 128 8.59 13.11 13.64
CA SER A 128 9.57 12.47 12.75
C SER A 128 8.93 11.81 11.52
N LEU A 129 7.61 11.61 11.53
CA LEU A 129 6.84 11.05 10.43
C LEU A 129 6.25 12.14 9.51
N ILE A 130 6.41 13.42 9.84
CA ILE A 130 5.85 14.53 9.04
C ILE A 130 6.53 14.59 7.68
N GLU A 131 5.75 14.38 6.62
CA GLU A 131 6.22 14.44 5.23
C GLU A 131 6.03 15.82 4.58
N GLY A 132 5.17 16.66 5.15
CA GLY A 132 4.88 18.00 4.63
C GLY A 132 3.91 18.79 5.50
N PRO A 133 3.71 20.08 5.19
CA PRO A 133 2.78 20.93 5.93
C PRO A 133 1.32 20.55 5.67
N TYR A 134 0.45 20.91 6.61
CA TYR A 134 -1.00 20.75 6.49
C TYR A 134 -1.71 22.13 6.42
N PRO A 135 -2.42 22.46 5.33
CA PRO A 135 -2.35 21.82 4.03
C PRO A 135 -0.99 22.06 3.36
N THR A 136 -0.61 21.18 2.44
CA THR A 136 0.46 21.46 1.48
C THR A 136 -0.07 22.34 0.37
N ILE A 137 0.66 23.38 -0.01
CA ILE A 137 0.24 24.30 -1.07
C ILE A 137 1.02 23.97 -2.35
N VAL A 138 0.29 23.80 -3.45
CA VAL A 138 0.87 23.60 -4.79
C VAL A 138 0.33 24.68 -5.73
N LYS A 139 1.22 25.31 -6.50
CA LYS A 139 0.83 26.19 -7.61
C LYS A 139 0.39 25.33 -8.79
N ASN A 140 -0.85 25.50 -9.21
CA ASN A 140 -1.43 24.79 -10.34
C ASN A 140 -0.99 25.39 -11.68
N ALA A 141 -1.39 24.76 -12.80
CA ALA A 141 -0.96 25.20 -14.14
C ALA A 141 -1.47 26.61 -14.51
N GLY A 142 -2.49 27.12 -13.82
CA GLY A 142 -3.03 28.47 -13.94
C GLY A 142 -2.39 29.51 -13.00
N GLY A 143 -1.44 29.10 -12.16
CA GLY A 143 -0.76 29.96 -11.18
C GLY A 143 -1.55 30.17 -9.87
N GLU A 144 -2.66 29.46 -9.68
CA GLU A 144 -3.47 29.52 -8.47
C GLU A 144 -3.00 28.47 -7.45
N ASP A 145 -3.33 28.68 -6.18
CA ASP A 145 -3.02 27.73 -5.12
C ASP A 145 -4.06 26.60 -5.06
N THR A 146 -3.58 25.36 -5.04
CA THR A 146 -4.34 24.17 -4.70
C THR A 146 -3.84 23.64 -3.36
N LEU A 147 -4.76 23.43 -2.41
CA LEU A 147 -4.46 22.91 -1.08
C LEU A 147 -4.50 21.39 -1.09
N ILE A 148 -3.52 20.71 -0.52
CA ILE A 148 -3.45 19.25 -0.46
C ILE A 148 -3.44 18.80 1.00
N VAL A 149 -4.30 17.85 1.34
CA VAL A 149 -4.41 17.25 2.67
C VAL A 149 -4.38 15.73 2.60
N GLN A 150 -3.72 15.12 3.58
CA GLN A 150 -3.79 13.69 3.92
C GLN A 150 -3.78 13.56 5.44
N ALA A 151 -4.38 12.49 5.96
CA ALA A 151 -4.58 12.28 7.40
C ALA A 151 -3.94 10.97 7.88
N PHE A 152 -2.71 10.68 7.42
CA PHE A 152 -1.96 9.49 7.82
C PHE A 152 -2.72 8.19 7.47
N TRP A 153 -2.82 7.23 8.40
CA TRP A 153 -3.47 5.93 8.18
C TRP A 153 -4.10 5.36 9.46
N SER A 154 -4.85 4.26 9.31
CA SER A 154 -5.50 3.48 10.39
C SER A 154 -6.48 4.24 11.30
N GLY A 155 -6.96 5.40 10.87
CA GLY A 155 -7.87 6.22 11.68
C GLY A 155 -7.21 6.84 12.92
N LYS A 156 -5.87 6.82 13.00
CA LYS A 156 -5.13 7.49 14.09
C LYS A 156 -5.36 9.00 14.10
N TYR A 157 -5.58 9.58 12.93
CA TYR A 157 -5.91 10.99 12.77
C TYR A 157 -7.19 11.16 11.95
N ILE A 158 -7.97 12.20 12.28
CA ILE A 158 -9.04 12.73 11.42
C ILE A 158 -8.54 14.04 10.82
N GLY A 159 -8.48 14.13 9.49
CA GLY A 159 -8.13 15.37 8.80
C GLY A 159 -9.23 16.43 8.97
N ARG A 160 -8.88 17.64 9.40
CA ARG A 160 -9.77 18.79 9.45
C ARG A 160 -9.16 19.97 8.72
N LEU A 161 -9.83 20.45 7.68
CA LEU A 161 -9.47 21.66 6.95
C LEU A 161 -10.72 22.54 6.82
N ASP A 162 -10.66 23.73 7.41
CA ASP A 162 -11.69 24.75 7.31
C ASP A 162 -11.27 25.70 6.16
N VAL A 163 -12.10 25.85 5.12
CA VAL A 163 -11.79 26.66 3.91
C VAL A 163 -12.89 27.68 3.66
N SER A 164 -12.50 28.93 3.43
CA SER A 164 -13.41 30.02 3.04
C SER A 164 -13.24 30.34 1.56
N PHE A 165 -14.36 30.39 0.84
CA PHE A 165 -14.42 30.75 -0.57
C PHE A 165 -15.11 32.11 -0.76
N ASN A 166 -14.65 32.88 -1.73
CA ASN A 166 -15.42 34.03 -2.23
C ASN A 166 -16.54 33.58 -3.19
N GLU A 167 -17.32 34.56 -3.70
CA GLU A 167 -18.42 34.30 -4.65
C GLU A 167 -17.94 33.69 -5.98
N ALA A 168 -16.70 34.00 -6.39
CA ALA A 168 -16.08 33.45 -7.59
C ALA A 168 -15.48 32.04 -7.39
N GLY A 169 -15.67 31.42 -6.21
CA GLY A 169 -15.15 30.08 -5.92
C GLY A 169 -13.66 30.04 -5.56
N LYS A 170 -12.99 31.19 -5.37
CA LYS A 170 -11.57 31.24 -4.97
C LYS A 170 -11.40 31.16 -3.46
N ILE A 171 -10.35 30.47 -3.03
CA ILE A 171 -9.96 30.38 -1.62
C ILE A 171 -9.46 31.74 -1.14
N VAL A 172 -10.00 32.23 -0.02
CA VAL A 172 -9.57 33.50 0.62
C VAL A 172 -8.99 33.30 2.01
N ALA A 173 -9.32 32.19 2.67
CA ALA A 173 -8.73 31.80 3.95
C ALA A 173 -8.83 30.28 4.12
N TYR A 174 -7.88 29.71 4.86
CA TYR A 174 -7.95 28.32 5.30
C TYR A 174 -7.21 28.16 6.64
N SER A 175 -7.64 27.18 7.42
CA SER A 175 -6.96 26.75 8.65
C SER A 175 -7.28 25.28 8.92
N GLY A 176 -6.49 24.62 9.75
CA GLY A 176 -6.75 23.23 10.11
C GLY A 176 -5.51 22.46 10.50
N ALA A 177 -5.73 21.26 11.00
CA ALA A 177 -4.71 20.30 11.36
C ALA A 177 -5.36 18.90 11.43
N PRO A 178 -4.57 17.82 11.26
CA PRO A 178 -5.05 16.49 11.61
C PRO A 178 -5.29 16.40 13.12
N ILE A 179 -6.44 15.89 13.52
CA ILE A 179 -6.84 15.70 14.91
C ILE A 179 -6.42 14.29 15.35
N LEU A 180 -5.54 14.19 16.35
CA LEU A 180 -5.14 12.91 16.92
C LEU A 180 -6.33 12.26 17.63
N ILE A 181 -6.61 11.00 17.27
CA ILE A 181 -7.62 10.18 17.93
C ILE A 181 -6.94 9.35 19.00
N ASP A 182 -6.94 9.87 20.23
CA ASP A 182 -6.39 9.22 21.41
C ASP A 182 -7.44 9.06 22.54
N GLN A 183 -6.97 8.66 23.71
CA GLN A 183 -7.82 8.39 24.87
C GLN A 183 -8.46 9.65 25.47
N SER A 184 -8.08 10.85 25.02
CA SER A 184 -8.75 12.10 25.44
C SER A 184 -10.12 12.28 24.78
N ILE A 185 -10.38 11.60 23.66
CA ILE A 185 -11.67 11.63 22.97
C ILE A 185 -12.53 10.45 23.46
N PRO A 186 -13.69 10.70 24.10
CA PRO A 186 -14.55 9.63 24.57
C PRO A 186 -15.10 8.83 23.39
N GLN A 187 -15.13 7.51 23.54
CA GLN A 187 -15.73 6.64 22.54
C GLN A 187 -17.26 6.73 22.61
N ASP A 188 -17.92 6.69 21.45
CA ASP A 188 -19.37 6.54 21.37
C ASP A 188 -19.77 5.14 21.85
N LEU A 189 -20.49 5.07 22.97
CA LEU A 189 -20.84 3.80 23.61
C LEU A 189 -21.79 2.94 22.75
N VAL A 190 -22.64 3.55 21.92
CA VAL A 190 -23.52 2.81 21.01
C VAL A 190 -22.68 2.11 19.94
N LEU A 191 -21.72 2.84 19.35
CA LEU A 191 -20.81 2.30 18.35
C LEU A 191 -19.86 1.25 18.95
N VAL A 192 -19.31 1.48 20.15
CA VAL A 192 -18.46 0.50 20.84
C VAL A 192 -19.22 -0.81 21.08
N ASN A 193 -20.49 -0.73 21.51
CA ASN A 193 -21.32 -1.90 21.70
C ASN A 193 -21.61 -2.62 20.38
N LEU A 194 -21.90 -1.88 19.30
CA LEU A 194 -22.11 -2.46 17.97
C LEU A 194 -20.86 -3.19 17.46
N VAL A 195 -19.69 -2.56 17.55
CA VAL A 195 -18.40 -3.17 17.19
C VAL A 195 -18.14 -4.42 18.01
N SER A 196 -18.41 -4.38 19.31
CA SER A 196 -18.24 -5.54 20.21
C SER A 196 -19.17 -6.69 19.82
N GLN A 197 -20.42 -6.41 19.45
CA GLN A 197 -21.36 -7.42 18.95
C GLN A 197 -20.89 -8.05 17.64
N TRP A 198 -20.36 -7.26 16.71
CA TRP A 198 -19.84 -7.77 15.43
C TRP A 198 -18.55 -8.56 15.59
N ARG A 199 -17.73 -8.22 16.59
CA ARG A 199 -16.49 -8.93 16.91
C ARG A 199 -16.75 -10.26 17.62
N SER A 200 -17.73 -10.33 18.52
CA SER A 200 -17.99 -11.48 19.41
C SER A 200 -18.00 -12.85 18.70
N PRO A 201 -18.62 -13.03 17.51
CA PRO A 201 -18.58 -14.31 16.79
C PRO A 201 -17.16 -14.82 16.45
N PHE A 202 -16.17 -13.92 16.36
CA PHE A 202 -14.79 -14.25 16.00
C PHE A 202 -13.88 -14.49 17.21
N ASP A 203 -14.28 -14.04 18.41
CA ASP A 203 -13.43 -14.03 19.61
C ASP A 203 -12.89 -15.42 19.97
N LYS A 204 -13.69 -16.47 19.77
CA LYS A 204 -13.26 -17.86 20.03
C LYS A 204 -12.04 -18.24 19.20
N TYR A 205 -11.95 -17.77 17.95
CA TYR A 205 -10.81 -18.04 17.08
C TYR A 205 -9.68 -17.04 17.31
N THR A 206 -10.00 -15.75 17.38
CA THR A 206 -9.01 -14.67 17.42
C THR A 206 -8.24 -14.65 18.74
N ASN A 207 -8.85 -15.05 19.85
CA ASN A 207 -8.21 -15.05 21.18
C ASN A 207 -7.36 -16.29 21.46
N ILE A 208 -7.23 -17.23 20.51
CA ILE A 208 -6.34 -18.39 20.68
C ILE A 208 -4.89 -17.88 20.73
N ILE A 209 -4.23 -18.10 21.86
CA ILE A 209 -2.80 -17.84 22.05
C ILE A 209 -2.00 -18.94 21.36
N ILE A 210 -1.09 -18.56 20.48
CA ILE A 210 -0.23 -19.47 19.70
C ILE A 210 1.25 -19.38 20.09
N GLY A 211 1.62 -18.43 20.95
CA GLY A 211 2.98 -18.24 21.41
C GLY A 211 3.11 -17.03 22.32
N ASN A 212 4.35 -16.66 22.65
CA ASN A 212 4.67 -15.48 23.43
C ASN A 212 5.91 -14.79 22.82
N ALA A 213 5.78 -13.51 22.48
CA ALA A 213 6.87 -12.67 22.02
C ALA A 213 7.66 -12.17 23.24
N LEU A 214 8.98 -12.33 23.22
CA LEU A 214 9.87 -11.87 24.30
C LEU A 214 10.26 -10.39 24.15
N ASP A 215 9.99 -9.79 23.00
CA ASP A 215 10.19 -8.37 22.71
C ASP A 215 9.22 -7.97 21.58
N ALA A 216 9.11 -6.67 21.32
CA ALA A 216 8.34 -6.14 20.20
C ALA A 216 9.05 -6.35 18.85
N PHE A 217 8.27 -6.67 17.83
CA PHE A 217 8.71 -6.74 16.44
C PHE A 217 8.17 -5.53 15.68
N ASP A 218 9.07 -4.62 15.33
CA ASP A 218 8.76 -3.35 14.69
C ASP A 218 8.45 -3.53 13.20
N HIS A 219 7.44 -2.79 12.75
CA HIS A 219 6.98 -2.72 11.37
C HIS A 219 7.35 -1.41 10.67
N SER A 220 7.68 -0.35 11.43
CA SER A 220 7.71 1.03 10.93
C SER A 220 8.63 1.25 9.72
N LYS A 221 9.66 0.40 9.59
CA LYS A 221 10.71 0.48 8.59
C LYS A 221 10.61 -0.55 7.46
N CYS A 222 9.67 -1.49 7.51
CA CYS A 222 9.62 -2.61 6.57
C CYS A 222 9.58 -2.19 5.09
N GLN A 223 8.97 -1.04 4.80
CA GLN A 223 8.81 -0.50 3.45
C GLN A 223 10.07 0.16 2.87
N ILE A 224 11.11 0.37 3.70
CA ILE A 224 12.28 1.17 3.31
C ILE A 224 13.62 0.48 3.65
N GLU A 225 13.65 -0.35 4.68
CA GLU A 225 14.84 -1.09 5.14
C GLU A 225 14.43 -2.37 5.89
N GLU A 226 15.42 -3.08 6.46
CA GLU A 226 15.20 -4.27 7.29
C GLU A 226 14.33 -3.94 8.52
N CYS A 227 13.37 -4.80 8.83
CA CYS A 227 12.52 -4.67 10.01
C CYS A 227 12.38 -6.01 10.74
N THR A 228 12.21 -5.98 12.07
CA THR A 228 12.22 -7.21 12.87
C THR A 228 11.00 -8.08 12.63
N ILE A 229 9.82 -7.51 12.37
CA ILE A 229 8.65 -8.32 11.99
C ILE A 229 8.83 -8.99 10.62
N GLY A 230 9.51 -8.30 9.69
CA GLY A 230 9.85 -8.82 8.38
C GLY A 230 10.74 -10.04 8.47
N ASN A 231 11.77 -9.96 9.31
CA ASN A 231 12.65 -11.09 9.62
C ASN A 231 11.86 -12.27 10.19
N LEU A 232 11.01 -12.04 11.20
CA LEU A 232 10.19 -13.09 11.81
C LEU A 232 9.31 -13.82 10.77
N ILE A 233 8.68 -13.07 9.87
CA ILE A 233 7.80 -13.64 8.84
C ILE A 233 8.62 -14.39 7.79
N ALA A 234 9.70 -13.80 7.28
CA ALA A 234 10.56 -14.45 6.30
C ALA A 234 11.18 -15.74 6.87
N ASP A 235 11.63 -15.71 8.12
CA ASP A 235 12.11 -16.90 8.85
C ASP A 235 10.99 -17.94 9.01
N SER A 236 9.77 -17.51 9.31
CA SER A 236 8.61 -18.40 9.43
C SER A 236 8.26 -19.08 8.10
N LEU A 237 8.32 -18.36 6.98
CA LEU A 237 8.15 -18.92 5.64
C LEU A 237 9.22 -19.98 5.34
N LEU A 238 10.49 -19.63 5.57
CA LEU A 238 11.62 -20.52 5.33
C LEU A 238 11.54 -21.77 6.22
N TRP A 239 11.30 -21.59 7.51
CA TRP A 239 11.16 -22.65 8.49
C TRP A 239 9.99 -23.59 8.15
N TYR A 240 8.83 -23.04 7.80
CA TYR A 240 7.65 -23.84 7.46
C TYR A 240 7.93 -24.77 6.28
N CYS A 241 8.59 -24.25 5.24
CA CYS A 241 9.02 -25.05 4.11
C CYS A 241 9.98 -26.18 4.53
N GLN A 242 11.05 -25.83 5.24
CA GLN A 242 12.07 -26.80 5.65
C GLN A 242 11.53 -27.91 6.54
N GLN A 243 10.55 -27.61 7.41
CA GLN A 243 9.94 -28.60 8.31
C GLN A 243 8.87 -29.48 7.63
N ASN A 244 7.98 -28.89 6.82
CA ASN A 244 6.78 -29.59 6.36
C ASN A 244 6.94 -30.29 5.00
N ILE A 245 8.00 -29.99 4.26
CA ILE A 245 8.29 -30.65 2.98
C ILE A 245 8.81 -32.09 3.16
N SER A 246 9.17 -32.50 4.38
CA SER A 246 9.51 -33.88 4.76
C SER A 246 8.31 -34.86 4.77
N GLY A 247 7.37 -34.71 3.82
CA GLY A 247 6.29 -35.65 3.53
C GLY A 247 4.88 -35.26 3.98
N LYS A 248 4.61 -34.00 4.36
CA LYS A 248 3.31 -33.58 4.93
C LYS A 248 2.57 -32.46 4.19
N LEU A 249 3.17 -31.86 3.16
CA LEU A 249 2.48 -30.83 2.37
C LEU A 249 1.69 -31.46 1.22
N ASN A 250 0.41 -31.14 1.15
CA ASN A 250 -0.37 -31.25 -0.09
C ASN A 250 -0.01 -30.03 -0.95
N TYR A 251 0.85 -30.23 -1.95
CA TYR A 251 1.22 -29.21 -2.91
C TYR A 251 0.90 -29.67 -4.32
N THR A 252 0.47 -28.74 -5.16
CA THR A 252 0.35 -28.97 -6.60
C THR A 252 1.73 -28.81 -7.20
N LYS A 253 2.33 -29.92 -7.64
CA LYS A 253 3.58 -29.89 -8.40
C LYS A 253 3.34 -29.17 -9.73
N ALA A 254 4.17 -28.17 -10.05
CA ALA A 254 4.30 -27.73 -11.43
C ALA A 254 4.77 -28.92 -12.29
N ASN A 255 4.38 -28.93 -13.57
CA ASN A 255 4.58 -30.08 -14.47
C ASN A 255 6.05 -30.49 -14.69
N ASP A 256 7.02 -29.65 -14.30
CA ASP A 256 8.47 -29.93 -14.41
C ASP A 256 9.11 -29.96 -13.01
N THR A 257 9.23 -31.16 -12.43
CA THR A 257 9.80 -31.40 -11.10
C THR A 257 11.31 -31.65 -11.13
N THR A 258 11.96 -31.52 -12.29
CA THR A 258 13.39 -31.86 -12.44
C THR A 258 14.32 -30.72 -11.99
N LYS A 259 13.77 -29.58 -11.58
CA LYS A 259 14.50 -28.32 -11.40
C LYS A 259 14.61 -27.79 -9.96
N PHE A 260 14.02 -28.46 -8.97
CA PHE A 260 14.01 -27.97 -7.59
C PHE A 260 14.14 -29.12 -6.58
N ASP A 261 14.97 -28.92 -5.55
CA ASP A 261 15.05 -29.79 -4.38
C ASP A 261 14.31 -29.10 -3.23
N ILE A 262 13.01 -29.39 -3.14
CA ILE A 262 12.14 -28.81 -2.12
C ILE A 262 12.60 -29.11 -0.68
N THR A 263 13.49 -30.09 -0.46
CA THR A 263 14.06 -30.37 0.87
C THR A 263 15.19 -29.42 1.24
N LYS A 264 15.66 -28.60 0.29
CA LYS A 264 16.81 -27.70 0.41
C LYS A 264 16.46 -26.27 0.00
N ILE A 265 15.34 -25.75 0.51
CA ILE A 265 14.98 -24.34 0.30
C ILE A 265 16.07 -23.44 0.84
N ASN A 266 16.67 -22.63 -0.03
CA ASN A 266 17.82 -21.80 0.29
C ASN A 266 17.44 -20.58 1.12
N ALA A 267 16.31 -19.96 0.78
CA ALA A 267 15.91 -18.68 1.32
C ALA A 267 14.41 -18.44 1.18
N ALA A 268 13.93 -17.40 1.84
CA ALA A 268 12.58 -16.88 1.67
C ALA A 268 12.60 -15.36 1.53
N PHE A 269 11.59 -14.80 0.86
CA PHE A 269 11.34 -13.38 0.87
C PHE A 269 9.84 -13.07 0.86
N ILE A 270 9.49 -11.89 1.36
CA ILE A 270 8.14 -11.35 1.36
C ILE A 270 8.21 -9.85 1.06
N ASN A 271 7.30 -9.34 0.25
CA ASN A 271 7.20 -7.90 0.00
C ASN A 271 6.65 -7.21 1.27
N ALA A 272 7.16 -6.03 1.57
CA ALA A 272 6.75 -5.25 2.74
C ALA A 272 5.27 -4.86 2.70
N GLY A 273 4.66 -4.81 1.51
CA GLY A 273 3.23 -4.55 1.32
C GLY A 273 2.33 -5.57 1.99
N GLU A 274 2.78 -6.83 2.09
CA GLU A 274 2.05 -7.93 2.73
C GLU A 274 1.99 -7.79 4.26
N ILE A 275 2.99 -7.13 4.85
CA ILE A 275 3.12 -6.95 6.31
C ILE A 275 2.40 -5.66 6.70
N ARG A 276 1.37 -5.74 7.56
CA ARG A 276 0.48 -4.61 7.84
C ARG A 276 0.56 -4.07 9.26
N ALA A 277 1.24 -4.79 10.15
CA ALA A 277 1.44 -4.38 11.53
C ALA A 277 2.70 -5.01 12.12
N GLY A 278 3.17 -4.42 13.22
CA GLY A 278 4.17 -5.05 14.10
C GLY A 278 3.51 -6.00 15.09
N LEU A 279 4.34 -6.57 15.97
CA LEU A 279 3.90 -7.41 17.08
C LEU A 279 4.42 -6.80 18.38
N LEU A 280 3.58 -6.70 19.40
CA LEU A 280 4.01 -6.25 20.72
C LEU A 280 4.57 -7.42 21.53
N GLU A 281 5.40 -7.11 22.53
CA GLU A 281 5.82 -8.08 23.55
C GLU A 281 4.60 -8.73 24.23
N GLY A 282 4.71 -10.02 24.56
CA GLY A 282 3.70 -10.76 25.30
C GLY A 282 2.94 -11.79 24.46
N PRO A 283 1.72 -12.21 24.89
CA PRO A 283 0.98 -13.28 24.25
C PRO A 283 0.65 -13.00 22.79
N ILE A 284 1.01 -13.93 21.91
CA ILE A 284 0.71 -13.88 20.48
C ILE A 284 -0.59 -14.60 20.25
N THR A 285 -1.59 -13.89 19.74
CA THR A 285 -2.91 -14.44 19.42
C THR A 285 -3.09 -14.62 17.92
N LYS A 286 -4.08 -15.43 17.50
CA LYS A 286 -4.48 -15.48 16.08
C LYS A 286 -4.95 -14.13 15.54
N ALA A 287 -5.55 -13.28 16.39
CA ALA A 287 -5.88 -11.91 16.01
C ALA A 287 -4.63 -11.14 15.58
N ASN A 288 -3.53 -11.27 16.32
CA ASN A 288 -2.27 -10.61 15.96
C ASN A 288 -1.79 -11.06 14.58
N ILE A 289 -1.83 -12.35 14.28
CA ILE A 289 -1.43 -12.87 12.96
C ILE A 289 -2.32 -12.33 11.84
N LEU A 290 -3.64 -12.31 12.03
CA LEU A 290 -4.57 -11.74 11.06
C LEU A 290 -4.39 -10.24 10.85
N THR A 291 -3.93 -9.51 11.88
CA THR A 291 -3.60 -8.09 11.74
C THR A 291 -2.28 -7.87 11.02
N ILE A 292 -1.28 -8.72 11.26
CA ILE A 292 0.06 -8.59 10.66
C ILE A 292 0.06 -9.03 9.19
N ILE A 293 -0.59 -10.15 8.86
CA ILE A 293 -0.70 -10.71 7.50
C ILE A 293 -2.19 -10.96 7.19
N PRO A 294 -2.95 -9.92 6.82
CA PRO A 294 -4.40 -10.01 6.63
C PRO A 294 -4.80 -10.63 5.30
N PHE A 295 -3.87 -10.71 4.34
CA PHE A 295 -4.15 -11.24 3.02
C PHE A 295 -4.06 -12.77 3.04
N LYS A 296 -4.90 -13.41 2.23
CA LYS A 296 -4.96 -14.89 2.12
C LYS A 296 -3.99 -15.40 1.06
N SER A 297 -2.78 -14.84 1.05
CA SER A 297 -1.75 -15.20 0.09
C SER A 297 -1.26 -16.63 0.37
N SER A 298 -1.04 -17.40 -0.69
CA SER A 298 -0.56 -18.77 -0.59
C SER A 298 0.97 -18.80 -0.60
N LEU A 299 1.57 -19.67 0.21
CA LEU A 299 3.00 -19.92 0.12
C LEU A 299 3.35 -20.60 -1.22
N VAL A 300 4.37 -20.07 -1.90
CA VAL A 300 4.87 -20.58 -3.18
C VAL A 300 6.37 -20.81 -3.08
N ILE A 301 6.86 -21.88 -3.71
CA ILE A 301 8.29 -22.16 -3.85
C ILE A 301 8.63 -22.12 -5.33
N LEU A 302 9.64 -21.35 -5.69
CA LEU A 302 10.08 -21.16 -7.07
C LEU A 302 11.59 -21.36 -7.20
N PRO A 303 12.05 -22.03 -8.26
CA PRO A 303 13.47 -22.02 -8.62
C PRO A 303 13.82 -20.69 -9.28
N LEU A 304 14.75 -19.95 -8.69
CA LEU A 304 15.26 -18.69 -9.23
C LEU A 304 16.75 -18.81 -9.54
N THR A 305 17.18 -18.25 -10.68
CA THR A 305 18.61 -18.09 -10.93
C THR A 305 19.20 -17.05 -9.98
N GLY A 306 20.50 -17.13 -9.69
CA GLY A 306 21.19 -16.08 -8.93
C GLY A 306 21.04 -14.70 -9.58
N LYS A 307 20.94 -14.64 -10.91
CA LYS A 307 20.61 -13.42 -11.64
C LYS A 307 19.22 -12.90 -11.27
N ASN A 308 18.19 -13.76 -11.26
CA ASN A 308 16.83 -13.34 -10.90
C ASN A 308 16.76 -12.78 -9.47
N ILE A 309 17.48 -13.39 -8.52
CA ILE A 309 17.55 -12.90 -7.15
C ILE A 309 18.27 -11.54 -7.09
N SER A 310 19.34 -11.36 -7.87
CA SER A 310 20.07 -10.09 -7.95
C SER A 310 19.20 -8.98 -8.54
N ASP A 311 18.48 -9.27 -9.64
CA ASP A 311 17.55 -8.34 -10.30
C ASP A 311 16.40 -7.94 -9.36
N LEU A 312 15.85 -8.90 -8.60
CA LEU A 312 14.82 -8.68 -7.58
C LEU A 312 15.32 -7.75 -6.48
N LEU A 313 16.51 -8.03 -5.92
CA LEU A 313 17.10 -7.23 -4.86
C LEU A 313 17.46 -5.82 -5.35
N GLU A 314 17.98 -5.66 -6.57
CA GLU A 314 18.27 -4.35 -7.19
C GLU A 314 16.98 -3.55 -7.35
N THR A 315 15.91 -4.19 -7.80
CA THR A 315 14.59 -3.57 -7.91
C THR A 315 14.11 -3.08 -6.54
N ALA A 316 14.20 -3.92 -5.50
CA ALA A 316 13.77 -3.60 -4.15
C ALA A 316 14.59 -2.45 -3.52
N VAL A 317 15.92 -2.45 -3.65
CA VAL A 317 16.76 -1.35 -3.12
C VAL A 317 16.72 -0.12 -4.02
N GLY A 318 16.37 -0.27 -5.29
CA GLY A 318 16.20 0.80 -6.26
C GLY A 318 14.99 1.68 -5.94
N ARG A 319 13.88 1.08 -5.51
CA ARG A 319 12.60 1.74 -5.17
C ARG A 319 12.16 2.73 -6.25
N SER A 320 12.25 2.29 -7.49
CA SER A 320 11.94 3.12 -8.64
C SER A 320 11.18 2.33 -9.67
N ARG A 321 11.88 1.47 -10.42
CA ARG A 321 11.25 0.64 -11.45
C ARG A 321 11.79 -0.78 -11.36
N ASN A 322 10.99 -1.74 -11.78
CA ASN A 322 11.45 -3.10 -11.99
C ASN A 322 12.42 -3.13 -13.16
N ILE A 323 13.58 -3.75 -12.96
CA ILE A 323 14.67 -3.78 -13.96
C ILE A 323 14.30 -4.56 -15.23
N ILE A 324 13.31 -5.47 -15.15
CA ILE A 324 12.83 -6.29 -16.26
C ILE A 324 11.60 -5.66 -16.90
N SER A 325 10.55 -5.38 -16.11
CA SER A 325 9.26 -4.92 -16.63
C SER A 325 9.23 -3.40 -16.91
N GLY A 326 10.12 -2.63 -16.28
CA GLY A 326 10.14 -1.17 -16.35
C GLY A 326 8.99 -0.48 -15.60
N LYS A 327 8.10 -1.25 -14.95
CA LYS A 327 6.99 -0.73 -14.13
C LYS A 327 7.52 -0.09 -12.85
N GLU A 328 6.79 0.88 -12.30
CA GLU A 328 7.19 1.49 -11.03
C GLU A 328 7.06 0.51 -9.86
N VAL A 329 8.05 0.53 -8.96
CA VAL A 329 8.11 -0.32 -7.77
C VAL A 329 8.43 0.54 -6.57
N ASN A 330 7.50 0.60 -5.62
CA ASN A 330 7.64 1.35 -4.37
C ASN A 330 7.89 0.47 -3.14
N GLY A 331 7.69 -0.85 -3.29
CA GLY A 331 7.84 -1.84 -2.23
C GLY A 331 9.28 -2.27 -1.97
N PHE A 332 9.58 -2.60 -0.72
CA PHE A 332 10.83 -3.24 -0.30
C PHE A 332 10.57 -4.73 0.01
N ILE A 333 11.62 -5.54 0.12
CA ILE A 333 11.48 -6.97 0.46
C ILE A 333 12.21 -7.29 1.77
N GLN A 334 11.57 -8.13 2.59
CA GLN A 334 12.15 -8.70 3.79
C GLN A 334 12.57 -10.14 3.49
N VAL A 335 13.73 -10.57 3.99
CA VAL A 335 14.38 -11.80 3.55
C VAL A 335 14.80 -12.70 4.72
N SER A 336 14.90 -13.99 4.43
CA SER A 336 15.56 -14.99 5.28
C SER A 336 16.44 -15.88 4.40
N GLY A 337 17.59 -16.32 4.90
CA GLY A 337 18.56 -17.11 4.11
C GLY A 337 19.30 -16.33 3.02
N ILE A 338 19.13 -15.00 2.97
CA ILE A 338 19.89 -14.07 2.10
C ILE A 338 20.52 -12.98 2.98
N ARG A 339 21.76 -12.60 2.66
CA ARG A 339 22.43 -11.41 3.20
C ARG A 339 22.87 -10.54 2.04
N PHE A 340 22.55 -9.25 2.08
CA PHE A 340 22.98 -8.34 1.04
C PHE A 340 23.45 -7.00 1.62
N LYS A 341 24.31 -6.32 0.85
CA LYS A 341 24.77 -4.95 1.13
C LYS A 341 24.53 -4.10 -0.10
N TYR A 342 24.13 -2.86 0.12
CA TYR A 342 23.90 -1.92 -0.96
C TYR A 342 24.32 -0.50 -0.57
N ASP A 343 24.60 0.34 -1.58
CA ASP A 343 24.88 1.77 -1.42
C ASP A 343 23.79 2.57 -2.11
N SER A 344 22.99 3.29 -1.32
CA SER A 344 21.89 4.11 -1.82
C SER A 344 22.33 5.34 -2.62
N ASN A 345 23.62 5.72 -2.55
CA ASN A 345 24.18 6.83 -3.32
C ASN A 345 24.53 6.44 -4.75
N LYS A 346 24.57 5.14 -5.06
CA LYS A 346 24.83 4.67 -6.42
C LYS A 346 23.59 4.84 -7.32
N PRO A 347 23.80 4.91 -8.65
CA PRO A 347 22.71 4.85 -9.61
C PRO A 347 21.77 3.68 -9.33
N ILE A 348 20.47 3.88 -9.58
CA ILE A 348 19.47 2.81 -9.51
C ILE A 348 19.92 1.68 -10.46
N PHE A 349 19.76 0.42 -10.03
CA PHE A 349 20.25 -0.79 -10.69
C PHE A 349 21.76 -1.05 -10.60
N GLU A 350 22.49 -0.23 -9.84
CA GLU A 350 23.91 -0.44 -9.52
C GLU A 350 24.15 -0.37 -8.01
N ARG A 351 23.12 -0.55 -7.19
CA ARG A 351 23.18 -0.29 -5.74
C ARG A 351 23.75 -1.47 -4.95
N LEU A 352 23.52 -2.71 -5.37
CA LEU A 352 24.00 -3.90 -4.69
C LEU A 352 25.53 -4.00 -4.77
N ILE A 353 26.14 -4.31 -3.64
CA ILE A 353 27.59 -4.49 -3.46
C ILE A 353 27.92 -5.97 -3.27
N GLU A 354 27.12 -6.66 -2.46
CA GLU A 354 27.36 -8.05 -2.08
C GLU A 354 26.02 -8.73 -1.88
N ILE A 355 25.90 -9.96 -2.37
CA ILE A 355 24.76 -10.84 -2.10
C ILE A 355 25.32 -12.20 -1.72
N LYS A 356 24.87 -12.73 -0.59
CA LYS A 356 25.17 -14.08 -0.13
C LYS A 356 23.90 -14.85 0.16
N VAL A 357 23.89 -16.11 -0.22
CA VAL A 357 22.74 -17.01 -0.02
C VAL A 357 23.20 -18.22 0.78
N TRP A 358 22.31 -18.74 1.64
CA TRP A 358 22.58 -19.94 2.42
C TRP A 358 22.81 -21.18 1.52
N SER A 359 23.89 -21.90 1.80
CA SER A 359 24.28 -23.13 1.10
C SER A 359 24.02 -24.37 1.97
N TRP A 360 23.26 -25.33 1.43
CA TRP A 360 23.00 -26.60 2.11
C TRP A 360 24.20 -27.55 2.12
N ASP A 361 25.12 -27.39 1.18
CA ASP A 361 26.30 -28.25 1.04
C ASP A 361 27.38 -27.85 2.07
N THR A 362 27.64 -26.55 2.20
CA THR A 362 28.70 -26.03 3.07
C THR A 362 28.19 -25.48 4.41
N ARG A 363 26.87 -25.29 4.57
CA ARG A 363 26.24 -24.76 5.79
C ARG A 363 26.73 -23.36 6.19
N ILE A 364 27.11 -22.57 5.20
CA ILE A 364 27.49 -21.16 5.35
C ILE A 364 26.81 -20.31 4.27
N PHE A 365 26.88 -18.98 4.44
CA PHE A 365 26.47 -18.02 3.43
C PHE A 365 27.58 -17.85 2.39
N GLU A 366 27.27 -18.16 1.13
CA GLU A 366 28.19 -18.08 0.00
C GLU A 366 27.77 -16.96 -0.96
N SER A 367 28.73 -16.35 -1.66
CA SER A 367 28.43 -15.37 -2.71
C SER A 367 27.50 -15.97 -3.75
N ILE A 368 26.53 -15.16 -4.20
CA ILE A 368 25.57 -15.60 -5.21
C ILE A 368 26.28 -15.88 -6.54
N VAL A 369 25.80 -16.91 -7.26
CA VAL A 369 26.30 -17.29 -8.59
C VAL A 369 25.15 -17.13 -9.58
N ASN A 370 25.33 -16.29 -10.59
CA ASN A 370 24.25 -15.87 -11.49
C ASN A 370 23.49 -17.04 -12.13
N ASP A 371 24.20 -18.04 -12.64
CA ASP A 371 23.59 -19.17 -13.36
C ASP A 371 23.19 -20.34 -12.44
N ARG A 372 23.49 -20.26 -11.14
CA ARG A 372 23.05 -21.26 -10.16
C ARG A 372 21.57 -21.06 -9.86
N ILE A 373 20.83 -22.16 -9.79
CA ILE A 373 19.44 -22.18 -9.33
C ILE A 373 19.43 -22.26 -7.80
N TYR A 374 18.59 -21.45 -7.19
CA TYR A 374 18.28 -21.43 -5.77
C TYR A 374 16.77 -21.61 -5.60
N ASP A 375 16.38 -22.48 -4.68
CA ASP A 375 14.97 -22.70 -4.36
C ASP A 375 14.53 -21.70 -3.29
N ILE A 376 13.57 -20.85 -3.64
CA ILE A 376 13.17 -19.70 -2.83
C ILE A 376 11.69 -19.80 -2.47
N ALA A 377 11.37 -19.60 -1.19
CA ALA A 377 10.00 -19.50 -0.71
C ALA A 377 9.50 -18.05 -0.72
N THR A 378 8.27 -17.85 -1.15
CA THR A 378 7.59 -16.55 -1.14
C THR A 378 6.08 -16.75 -1.10
N ILE A 379 5.30 -15.75 -1.50
CA ILE A 379 3.85 -15.78 -1.62
C ILE A 379 3.40 -15.67 -3.08
N ASP A 380 2.19 -16.14 -3.37
CA ASP A 380 1.57 -16.12 -4.71
C ASP A 380 1.43 -14.71 -5.30
N PHE A 381 1.18 -13.68 -4.48
CA PHE A 381 1.16 -12.29 -4.91
C PHE A 381 2.46 -11.90 -5.63
N VAL A 382 3.63 -12.08 -4.99
CA VAL A 382 4.91 -11.74 -5.61
C VAL A 382 5.30 -12.73 -6.71
N ALA A 383 5.00 -14.02 -6.53
CA ALA A 383 5.25 -15.05 -7.54
C ALA A 383 4.54 -14.79 -8.88
N SER A 384 3.40 -14.09 -8.85
CA SER A 384 2.63 -13.70 -10.03
C SER A 384 3.00 -12.33 -10.59
N GLY A 385 4.00 -11.65 -10.03
CA GLY A 385 4.47 -10.33 -10.45
C GLY A 385 3.80 -9.14 -9.75
N GLY A 386 3.15 -9.36 -8.60
CA GLY A 386 2.69 -8.28 -7.73
C GLY A 386 3.86 -7.47 -7.16
N ASP A 387 3.64 -6.16 -6.96
CA ASP A 387 4.68 -5.15 -6.66
C ASP A 387 5.75 -4.98 -7.77
N GLY A 388 5.44 -5.40 -9.00
CA GLY A 388 6.16 -5.07 -10.24
C GLY A 388 7.20 -6.08 -10.67
#